data_AF-A0A7S4P7F3-F1
#
_entry.id   AF-A0A7S4P7F3-F1
#
_cell.length_a   1.000
_cell.length_b   1.000
_cell.length_c   1.000
_cell.angle_alpha   90.00
_cell.angle_beta   90.00
_cell.angle_gamma   90.00
#
_symmetry.space_group_name_H-M   'P 1'
#
loop_
_entity.id
_entity.type
_entity.pdbx_description
1 polymer ?
#
loop_
_entity_poly.entity_id
_entity_poly.type
_entity_poly.pdbx_seq_one_letter_code
_entity_poly.pdbx_strand_id
1 'polypeptide(L)'
;LERAGCRVVQMDEPALREGMPLKEQNKDEYLQWAVDAFKLSTAVAKPETSVHTHMCYAEFTDCLDAIMALDADVNSIENARSGNETLEAFKNAGYRKDLGPGTYDIHSPVVPAVNDVQQKLQEFLSCMPPEQLVVNPDCGLKTRKWPETIDALRNMVHATQNVRSQLSLEPTT
;
A
#
# COMPACT_ATOMS: atom_id res chain seq x y z
N LEU A 1 19.02 -4.31 9.73
CA LEU A 1 18.71 -4.57 8.30
C LEU A 1 19.56 -3.70 7.39
N GLU A 2 19.50 -2.38 7.53
CA GLU A 2 20.30 -1.45 6.71
C GLU A 2 21.82 -1.74 6.71
N ARG A 3 22.43 -1.97 7.88
CA ARG A 3 23.87 -2.33 7.97
C ARG A 3 24.23 -3.63 7.23
N ALA A 4 23.25 -4.50 7.00
CA ALA A 4 23.42 -5.72 6.22
C ALA A 4 23.15 -5.51 4.71
N GLY A 5 22.88 -4.27 4.28
CA GLY A 5 22.69 -3.90 2.88
C GLY A 5 21.24 -3.78 2.41
N CYS A 6 20.24 -3.99 3.28
CA CYS A 6 18.83 -3.80 2.92
C CYS A 6 18.56 -2.31 2.63
N ARG A 7 18.09 -2.01 1.41
CA ARG A 7 17.70 -0.65 0.97
C ARG A 7 16.21 -0.35 1.14
N VAL A 8 15.41 -1.40 1.35
CA VAL A 8 13.98 -1.31 1.61
C VAL A 8 13.72 -2.08 2.89
N VAL A 9 13.02 -1.47 3.84
CA VAL A 9 12.59 -2.09 5.10
C VAL A 9 11.10 -1.84 5.27
N GLN A 10 10.34 -2.91 5.40
CA GLN A 10 8.92 -2.83 5.65
C GLN A 10 8.63 -3.06 7.14
N MET A 11 7.84 -2.17 7.75
CA MET A 11 7.32 -2.30 9.11
C MET A 11 5.80 -2.21 9.06
N ASP A 12 5.13 -3.36 9.23
CA ASP A 12 3.67 -3.45 9.11
C ASP A 12 2.98 -2.97 10.39
N GLU A 13 1.89 -2.22 10.22
CA GLU A 13 1.04 -1.75 11.33
C GLU A 13 -0.40 -2.27 11.17
N PRO A 14 -0.61 -3.60 11.18
CA PRO A 14 -1.93 -4.20 10.96
C PRO A 14 -2.90 -3.97 12.12
N ALA A 15 -2.45 -3.39 13.24
CA ALA A 15 -3.23 -3.19 14.45
C ALA A 15 -3.43 -1.70 14.81
N LEU A 16 -2.94 -0.76 13.98
CA LEU A 16 -3.08 0.68 14.25
C LEU A 16 -4.54 1.07 14.49
N ARG A 17 -5.46 0.54 13.69
CA ARG A 17 -6.89 0.81 13.84
C ARG A 17 -7.55 -0.09 14.90
N GLU A 18 -7.12 -1.34 15.01
CA GLU A 18 -7.65 -2.29 16.01
C GLU A 18 -7.41 -1.84 17.47
N GLY A 19 -6.26 -1.21 17.74
CA GLY A 19 -5.94 -0.66 19.05
C GLY A 19 -6.65 0.66 19.38
N MET A 20 -7.35 1.26 18.41
CA MET A 20 -7.94 2.58 18.58
C MET A 20 -9.07 2.58 19.61
N PRO A 21 -9.05 3.49 20.61
CA PRO A 21 -10.09 3.58 21.62
C PRO A 21 -11.48 3.85 21.01
N LEU A 22 -12.50 3.20 21.57
CA LEU A 22 -13.90 3.41 21.19
C LEU A 22 -14.41 4.82 21.54
N LYS A 23 -13.84 5.46 22.57
CA LYS A 23 -14.22 6.80 23.01
C LYS A 23 -13.43 7.83 22.19
N GLU A 24 -14.14 8.68 21.48
CA GLU A 24 -13.56 9.71 20.60
C GLU A 24 -12.47 10.55 21.29
N GLN A 25 -12.76 10.99 22.52
CA GLN A 25 -11.86 11.83 23.33
C GLN A 25 -10.49 11.18 23.67
N ASN A 26 -10.35 9.86 23.48
CA ASN A 26 -9.11 9.13 23.74
C ASN A 26 -8.36 8.77 22.45
N LYS A 27 -8.96 9.00 21.26
CA LYS A 27 -8.35 8.59 19.99
C LYS A 27 -7.11 9.40 19.65
N ASP A 28 -7.15 10.72 19.87
CA ASP A 28 -6.03 11.61 19.54
C ASP A 28 -4.75 11.24 20.30
N GLU A 29 -4.87 11.01 21.62
CA GLU A 29 -3.75 10.56 22.46
C GLU A 29 -3.20 9.22 21.96
N TYR A 30 -4.09 8.29 21.62
CA TYR A 30 -3.70 6.98 21.09
C TYR A 30 -2.93 7.09 19.77
N LEU A 31 -3.50 7.79 18.79
CA LEU A 31 -2.91 7.94 17.47
C LEU A 31 -1.57 8.68 17.56
N GLN A 32 -1.46 9.68 18.44
CA GLN A 32 -0.21 10.40 18.66
C GLN A 32 0.92 9.46 19.10
N TRP A 33 0.73 8.69 20.19
CA TRP A 33 1.81 7.81 20.66
C TRP A 33 2.08 6.65 19.69
N ALA A 34 1.06 6.15 18.99
CA ALA A 34 1.23 5.07 18.02
C ALA A 34 2.09 5.53 16.84
N VAL A 35 1.81 6.72 16.30
CA VAL A 35 2.63 7.36 15.26
C VAL A 35 4.05 7.62 15.77
N ASP A 36 4.21 8.16 16.98
CA ASP A 36 5.53 8.44 17.55
C ASP A 36 6.36 7.17 17.74
N ALA A 37 5.73 6.06 18.13
CA ALA A 37 6.37 4.75 18.25
C ALA A 37 6.85 4.22 16.88
N PHE A 38 6.03 4.38 15.83
CA PHE A 38 6.42 4.02 14.47
C PHE A 38 7.63 4.83 14.03
N LYS A 39 7.56 6.17 14.15
CA LYS A 39 8.64 7.08 13.76
C LYS A 39 9.91 6.83 14.55
N LEU A 40 9.82 6.57 15.84
CA LEU A 40 11.00 6.27 16.66
C LEU A 40 11.72 5.00 16.16
N SER A 41 10.96 4.02 15.67
CA SER A 41 11.50 2.75 15.16
C SER A 41 12.17 2.89 13.80
N THR A 42 11.71 3.84 12.98
CA THR A 42 12.14 4.01 11.58
C THR A 42 13.07 5.21 11.36
N ALA A 43 13.09 6.21 12.25
CA ALA A 43 13.87 7.44 12.12
C ALA A 43 15.39 7.27 12.06
N VAL A 44 15.89 6.07 12.38
CA VAL A 44 17.31 5.72 12.24
C VAL A 44 17.71 5.35 10.81
N ALA A 45 16.72 5.16 9.92
CA ALA A 45 16.96 4.89 8.51
C ALA A 45 17.64 6.08 7.83
N LYS A 46 18.62 5.79 6.98
CA LYS A 46 19.23 6.82 6.14
C LYS A 46 18.28 7.27 5.03
N PRO A 47 18.48 8.46 4.45
CA PRO A 47 17.65 8.95 3.34
C PRO A 47 17.58 8.00 2.13
N GLU A 48 18.61 7.16 1.93
CA GLU A 48 18.63 6.20 0.82
C GLU A 48 17.93 4.87 1.15
N THR A 49 17.51 4.67 2.40
CA THR A 49 16.77 3.49 2.86
C THR A 49 15.28 3.81 2.85
N SER A 50 14.53 3.16 1.96
CA SER A 50 13.09 3.35 1.87
C SER A 50 12.37 2.56 2.97
N VAL A 51 11.51 3.25 3.71
CA VAL A 51 10.64 2.69 4.75
C VAL A 51 9.26 2.46 4.16
N HIS A 52 8.83 1.19 4.14
CA HIS A 52 7.49 0.80 3.71
C HIS A 52 6.64 0.44 4.94
N THR A 53 5.33 0.61 4.83
CA THR A 53 4.38 -0.01 5.76
C THR A 53 3.18 -0.61 5.01
N HIS A 54 2.56 -1.59 5.64
CA HIS A 54 1.35 -2.23 5.17
C HIS A 54 0.26 -2.13 6.24
N MET A 55 -0.96 -1.81 5.81
CA MET A 55 -2.13 -1.75 6.66
C MET A 55 -3.26 -2.61 6.07
N CYS A 56 -3.73 -3.58 6.85
CA CYS A 56 -4.75 -4.55 6.46
C CYS A 56 -6.19 -4.00 6.59
N TYR A 57 -6.43 -2.78 6.11
CA TYR A 57 -7.76 -2.15 6.14
C TYR A 57 -8.12 -1.57 4.77
N ALA A 58 -9.41 -1.51 4.49
CA ALA A 58 -9.96 -0.86 3.30
C ALA A 58 -10.46 0.57 3.57
N GLU A 59 -10.76 0.91 4.84
CA GLU A 59 -11.40 2.16 5.24
C GLU A 59 -10.53 2.89 6.25
N PHE A 60 -10.11 4.12 5.92
CA PHE A 60 -9.12 4.88 6.68
C PHE A 60 -9.59 6.27 7.13
N THR A 61 -10.84 6.63 6.88
CA THR A 61 -11.34 8.01 7.11
C THR A 61 -11.19 8.46 8.57
N ASP A 62 -11.19 7.53 9.54
CA ASP A 62 -11.03 7.79 10.97
C ASP A 62 -9.56 7.88 11.45
N CYS A 63 -8.59 7.54 10.59
CA CYS A 63 -7.16 7.51 10.94
C CYS A 63 -6.22 8.04 9.83
N LEU A 64 -6.76 8.67 8.79
CA LEU A 64 -5.99 9.13 7.63
C LEU A 64 -4.87 10.10 8.02
N ASP A 65 -5.14 11.04 8.92
CA ASP A 65 -4.13 11.99 9.41
C ASP A 65 -2.96 11.27 10.11
N ALA A 66 -3.26 10.21 10.88
CA ALA A 66 -2.24 9.40 11.53
C ALA A 66 -1.39 8.66 10.50
N ILE A 67 -2.01 8.10 9.45
CA ILE A 67 -1.31 7.43 8.34
C ILE A 67 -0.36 8.39 7.62
N MET A 68 -0.79 9.63 7.37
CA MET A 68 0.09 10.64 6.79
C MET A 68 1.24 10.99 7.76
N ALA A 69 0.97 11.02 9.06
CA ALA A 69 1.94 11.36 10.08
C ALA A 69 3.01 10.25 10.31
N LEU A 70 2.74 9.00 9.92
CA LEU A 70 3.72 7.90 9.94
C LEU A 70 4.99 8.25 9.13
N ASP A 71 4.85 9.07 8.08
CA ASP A 71 5.94 9.49 7.18
C ASP A 71 6.71 8.31 6.55
N ALA A 72 6.00 7.20 6.28
CA ALA A 72 6.54 6.12 5.46
C ALA A 72 6.70 6.60 4.01
N ASP A 73 7.70 6.06 3.32
CA ASP A 73 7.97 6.38 1.92
C ASP A 73 6.94 5.71 1.00
N VAL A 74 6.54 4.48 1.35
CA VAL A 74 5.52 3.71 0.62
C VAL A 74 4.50 3.12 1.58
N ASN A 75 3.22 3.43 1.36
CA ASN A 75 2.09 2.83 2.08
C ASN A 75 1.36 1.83 1.19
N SER A 76 1.33 0.55 1.57
CA SER A 76 0.50 -0.45 0.89
C SER A 76 -0.80 -0.71 1.66
N ILE A 77 -1.93 -0.69 0.97
CA ILE A 77 -3.27 -0.81 1.56
C ILE A 77 -4.10 -1.87 0.83
N GLU A 78 -5.02 -2.51 1.53
CA GLU A 78 -5.98 -3.44 0.91
C GLU A 78 -7.00 -2.65 0.07
N ASN A 79 -7.19 -3.03 -1.19
CA ASN A 79 -8.12 -2.33 -2.09
C ASN A 79 -8.72 -3.20 -3.21
N ALA A 80 -8.37 -4.48 -3.33
CA ALA A 80 -8.82 -5.26 -4.48
C ALA A 80 -10.35 -5.45 -4.52
N ARG A 81 -10.98 -5.49 -3.34
CA ARG A 81 -12.45 -5.58 -3.20
C ARG A 81 -13.14 -4.24 -2.96
N SER A 82 -12.38 -3.16 -2.85
CA SER A 82 -12.88 -1.83 -2.52
C SER A 82 -13.03 -0.96 -3.77
N GLY A 83 -13.96 -0.01 -3.72
CA GLY A 83 -14.10 1.03 -4.74
C GLY A 83 -12.99 2.07 -4.65
N ASN A 84 -13.18 3.19 -5.34
CA ASN A 84 -12.20 4.29 -5.35
C ASN A 84 -12.33 5.24 -4.14
N GLU A 85 -13.32 5.06 -3.27
CA GLU A 85 -13.62 5.97 -2.14
C GLU A 85 -12.38 6.21 -1.26
N THR A 86 -11.65 5.16 -0.93
CA THR A 86 -10.41 5.23 -0.16
C THR A 86 -9.33 6.02 -0.88
N LEU A 87 -9.14 5.79 -2.18
CA LEU A 87 -8.13 6.50 -2.98
C LEU A 87 -8.50 7.98 -3.16
N GLU A 88 -9.79 8.29 -3.30
CA GLU A 88 -10.29 9.65 -3.31
C GLU A 88 -10.06 10.35 -1.96
N ALA A 89 -10.20 9.64 -0.84
CA ALA A 89 -9.87 10.19 0.49
C ALA A 89 -8.38 10.56 0.59
N PHE A 90 -7.47 9.68 0.16
CA PHE A 90 -6.03 9.99 0.10
C PHE A 90 -5.74 11.21 -0.81
N LYS A 91 -6.37 11.26 -1.98
CA LYS A 91 -6.24 12.38 -2.92
C LYS A 91 -6.73 13.70 -2.30
N ASN A 92 -7.89 13.70 -1.67
CA ASN A 92 -8.50 14.87 -1.05
C ASN A 92 -7.74 15.37 0.18
N ALA A 93 -7.12 14.47 0.94
CA ALA A 93 -6.22 14.81 2.05
C ALA A 93 -4.84 15.34 1.58
N GLY A 94 -4.55 15.27 0.27
CA GLY A 94 -3.30 15.76 -0.30
C GLY A 94 -2.11 14.85 -0.03
N TYR A 95 -2.33 13.54 0.07
CA TYR A 95 -1.27 12.54 0.27
C TYR A 95 -0.32 12.49 -0.93
N ARG A 96 0.99 12.63 -0.68
CA ARG A 96 2.03 12.79 -1.74
C ARG A 96 3.07 11.68 -1.81
N LYS A 97 3.10 10.80 -0.81
CA LYS A 97 4.05 9.68 -0.75
C LYS A 97 3.52 8.53 -1.59
N ASP A 98 4.35 7.54 -1.88
CA ASP A 98 3.98 6.44 -2.76
C ASP A 98 2.88 5.58 -2.11
N LEU A 99 1.91 5.15 -2.92
CA LEU A 99 0.77 4.38 -2.46
C LEU A 99 0.65 3.09 -3.27
N GLY A 100 0.49 1.99 -2.55
CA GLY A 100 0.35 0.64 -3.07
C GLY A 100 -1.02 0.03 -2.78
N PRO A 101 -2.10 0.50 -3.44
CA PRO A 101 -3.41 -0.13 -3.31
C PRO A 101 -3.40 -1.53 -3.94
N GLY A 102 -3.92 -2.51 -3.20
CA GLY A 102 -3.90 -3.90 -3.60
C GLY A 102 -4.64 -4.15 -4.92
N THR A 103 -3.94 -4.81 -5.85
CA THR A 103 -4.40 -5.02 -7.23
C THR A 103 -5.26 -6.27 -7.40
N TYR A 104 -5.09 -7.26 -6.53
CA TYR A 104 -5.89 -8.47 -6.54
C TYR A 104 -6.08 -9.02 -5.13
N ASP A 105 -7.23 -9.67 -4.98
CA ASP A 105 -7.70 -10.24 -3.73
C ASP A 105 -6.94 -11.54 -3.43
N ILE A 106 -6.01 -11.44 -2.48
CA ILE A 106 -5.24 -12.61 -2.06
C ILE A 106 -6.08 -13.61 -1.31
N HIS A 107 -7.31 -13.34 -0.87
CA HIS A 107 -8.17 -14.30 -0.13
C HIS A 107 -8.98 -15.21 -1.07
N SER A 108 -8.90 -14.97 -2.37
CA SER A 108 -9.48 -15.83 -3.41
C SER A 108 -8.42 -16.74 -4.04
N PRO A 109 -8.73 -18.02 -4.35
CA PRO A 109 -7.84 -18.87 -5.15
C PRO A 109 -7.88 -18.53 -6.65
N VAL A 110 -8.77 -17.62 -7.07
CA VAL A 110 -8.92 -17.23 -8.47
C VAL A 110 -7.70 -16.43 -8.91
N VAL A 111 -7.06 -16.88 -9.99
CA VAL A 111 -6.00 -16.13 -10.67
C VAL A 111 -6.65 -14.97 -11.43
N PRO A 112 -6.34 -13.70 -11.12
CA PRO A 112 -6.91 -12.56 -11.83
C PRO A 112 -6.44 -12.54 -13.28
N ALA A 113 -7.33 -12.22 -14.23
CA ALA A 113 -6.91 -12.07 -15.61
C ALA A 113 -6.06 -10.79 -15.77
N VAL A 114 -5.16 -10.80 -16.76
CA VAL A 114 -4.31 -9.64 -17.07
C VAL A 114 -5.14 -8.37 -17.33
N ASN A 115 -6.31 -8.51 -17.97
CA ASN A 115 -7.20 -7.38 -18.26
C ASN A 115 -7.83 -6.81 -16.99
N ASP A 116 -8.20 -7.66 -16.03
CA ASP A 116 -8.81 -7.22 -14.77
C ASP A 116 -7.81 -6.39 -13.96
N VAL A 117 -6.56 -6.85 -13.89
CA VAL A 117 -5.49 -6.09 -13.22
C VAL A 117 -5.22 -4.77 -13.94
N GLN A 118 -5.19 -4.76 -15.28
CA GLN A 118 -5.01 -3.50 -16.03
C GLN A 118 -6.13 -2.50 -15.76
N GLN A 119 -7.39 -2.94 -15.74
CA GLN A 119 -8.51 -2.08 -15.42
C GLN A 119 -8.35 -1.48 -14.02
N LYS A 120 -7.99 -2.30 -13.03
CA LYS A 120 -7.75 -1.84 -11.66
C LYS A 120 -6.61 -0.80 -11.59
N LEU A 121 -5.52 -1.00 -12.33
CA LEU A 121 -4.44 -0.01 -12.42
C LEU A 121 -4.90 1.30 -13.06
N GLN A 122 -5.75 1.25 -14.09
CA GLN A 122 -6.32 2.45 -14.70
C GLN A 122 -7.24 3.22 -13.73
N GLU A 123 -8.00 2.50 -12.90
CA GLU A 123 -8.79 3.10 -11.82
C GLU A 123 -7.88 3.84 -10.83
N PHE A 124 -6.76 3.23 -10.42
CA PHE A 124 -5.80 3.87 -9.50
C PHE A 124 -5.18 5.13 -10.09
N LEU A 125 -4.80 5.08 -11.37
CA LEU A 125 -4.23 6.20 -12.11
C LEU A 125 -5.22 7.37 -12.34
N SER A 126 -6.52 7.15 -12.15
CA SER A 126 -7.50 8.24 -12.14
C SER A 126 -7.48 9.06 -10.84
N CYS A 127 -6.95 8.47 -9.76
CA CYS A 127 -6.88 9.06 -8.43
C CYS A 127 -5.51 9.66 -8.11
N MET A 128 -4.42 9.12 -8.66
CA MET A 128 -3.04 9.54 -8.37
C MET A 128 -2.16 9.50 -9.62
N PRO A 129 -1.06 10.27 -9.68
CA PRO A 129 -0.15 10.24 -10.80
C PRO A 129 0.66 8.93 -10.87
N PRO A 130 1.15 8.53 -12.06
CA PRO A 130 1.85 7.25 -12.25
C PRO A 130 3.08 7.05 -11.37
N GLU A 131 3.83 8.13 -11.10
CA GLU A 131 5.04 8.11 -10.26
C GLU A 131 4.76 7.78 -8.79
N GLN A 132 3.53 7.98 -8.32
CA GLN A 132 3.12 7.67 -6.94
C GLN A 132 2.64 6.22 -6.78
N LEU A 133 2.28 5.54 -7.87
CA LEU A 133 1.63 4.24 -7.81
C LEU A 133 2.64 3.09 -7.70
N VAL A 134 2.52 2.32 -6.61
CA VAL A 134 3.23 1.05 -6.42
C VAL A 134 2.26 -0.11 -6.68
N VAL A 135 2.71 -1.14 -7.40
CA VAL A 135 1.89 -2.29 -7.77
C VAL A 135 2.20 -3.46 -6.85
N ASN A 136 1.21 -3.89 -6.06
CA ASN A 136 1.31 -5.02 -5.14
C ASN A 136 -0.01 -5.80 -5.02
N PRO A 137 0.02 -7.03 -4.48
CA PRO A 137 -1.18 -7.74 -4.02
C PRO A 137 -1.85 -7.02 -2.84
N ASP A 138 -3.07 -7.45 -2.47
CA ASP A 138 -3.76 -6.93 -1.27
C ASP A 138 -2.95 -7.14 0.03
N CYS A 139 -2.37 -8.33 0.23
CA CYS A 139 -1.66 -8.67 1.47
C CYS A 139 -0.63 -9.80 1.20
N GLY A 140 -0.10 -10.38 2.26
CA GLY A 140 0.84 -11.51 2.21
C GLY A 140 0.23 -12.79 1.61
N LEU A 141 1.06 -13.55 0.89
CA LEU A 141 0.62 -14.71 0.10
C LEU A 141 0.68 -16.05 0.86
N LYS A 142 0.87 -16.02 2.19
CA LYS A 142 1.12 -17.21 3.03
C LYS A 142 0.02 -18.27 2.92
N THR A 143 -1.22 -17.87 2.69
CA THR A 143 -2.38 -18.79 2.66
C THR A 143 -2.66 -19.35 1.27
N ARG A 144 -1.93 -18.91 0.23
CA ARG A 144 -2.08 -19.31 -1.17
C ARG A 144 -1.16 -20.48 -1.53
N LYS A 145 -1.46 -21.14 -2.65
CA LYS A 145 -0.64 -22.22 -3.22
C LYS A 145 0.27 -21.68 -4.31
N TRP A 146 1.43 -22.33 -4.48
CA TRP A 146 2.42 -21.91 -5.46
C TRP A 146 1.89 -21.73 -6.90
N PRO A 147 1.08 -22.65 -7.47
CA PRO A 147 0.61 -22.47 -8.85
C PRO A 147 -0.24 -21.21 -9.03
N GLU A 148 -1.25 -21.00 -8.18
CA GLU A 148 -2.13 -19.81 -8.24
C GLU A 148 -1.34 -18.52 -7.96
N THR A 149 -0.40 -18.54 -7.00
CA THR A 149 0.43 -17.37 -6.68
C THR A 149 1.34 -16.97 -7.84
N ILE A 150 2.02 -17.93 -8.47
CA ILE A 150 2.95 -17.64 -9.57
C ILE A 150 2.19 -17.06 -10.76
N ASP A 151 1.04 -17.64 -11.10
CA ASP A 151 0.25 -17.17 -12.24
C ASP A 151 -0.38 -15.80 -11.98
N ALA A 152 -0.89 -15.55 -10.76
CA ALA A 152 -1.41 -14.24 -10.36
C ALA A 152 -0.34 -13.14 -10.44
N LEU A 153 0.85 -13.40 -9.89
CA LEU A 153 1.97 -12.45 -9.93
C LEU A 153 2.47 -12.22 -11.35
N ARG A 154 2.53 -13.26 -12.19
CA ARG A 154 2.90 -13.11 -13.61
C ARG A 154 1.91 -12.22 -14.35
N ASN A 155 0.61 -12.42 -14.13
CA ASN A 155 -0.44 -11.59 -14.72
C ASN A 155 -0.36 -10.13 -14.24
N MET A 156 -0.08 -9.91 -12.95
CA MET A 156 0.10 -8.58 -12.38
C MET A 156 1.29 -7.82 -13.01
N VAL A 157 2.42 -8.50 -13.21
CA VAL A 157 3.59 -7.93 -13.89
C VAL A 157 3.28 -7.61 -15.36
N HIS A 158 2.63 -8.52 -16.09
CA HIS A 158 2.24 -8.28 -17.48
C HIS A 158 1.27 -7.09 -17.62
N ALA A 159 0.28 -6.99 -16.74
CA ALA A 159 -0.64 -5.86 -16.70
C ALA A 159 0.10 -4.54 -16.48
N THR A 160 1.03 -4.52 -15.52
CA THR A 160 1.86 -3.35 -15.22
C THR A 160 2.71 -2.93 -16.43
N GLN A 161 3.32 -3.89 -17.13
CA GLN A 161 4.10 -3.61 -18.33
C GLN A 161 3.24 -2.99 -19.44
N ASN A 162 2.04 -3.51 -19.67
CA ASN A 162 1.11 -2.97 -20.66
C ASN A 162 0.70 -1.53 -20.34
N VAL A 163 0.38 -1.24 -19.08
CA VAL A 163 0.03 0.13 -18.63
C VAL A 163 1.23 1.07 -18.78
N ARG A 164 2.45 0.66 -18.41
CA ARG A 164 3.66 1.46 -18.62
C ARG A 164 3.87 1.80 -20.10
N SER A 165 3.68 0.84 -21.00
CA SER A 165 3.77 1.08 -22.45
C SER A 165 2.71 2.07 -22.94
N GLN A 166 1.48 2.00 -22.42
CA GLN A 166 0.40 2.96 -22.76
C GLN A 166 0.75 4.38 -22.31
N LEU A 167 1.40 4.52 -21.15
CA LEU A 167 1.83 5.81 -20.60
C LEU A 167 3.13 6.33 -21.22
N SER A 168 3.75 5.59 -22.15
CA SER A 168 5.09 5.88 -22.68
C SER A 168 6.16 6.04 -21.59
N LEU A 169 5.99 5.32 -20.47
CA LEU A 169 6.98 5.29 -19.39
C LEU A 169 8.09 4.30 -19.76
N GLU A 170 9.34 4.76 -19.73
CA GLU A 170 10.50 3.87 -19.84
C GLU A 170 10.49 2.84 -18.70
N PRO A 171 10.91 1.58 -18.94
CA PRO A 171 11.00 0.59 -17.89
C PRO A 171 11.98 1.06 -16.80
N THR A 172 11.49 1.15 -15.56
CA THR A 172 12.33 1.43 -14.38
C THR A 172 13.32 0.28 -14.20
N THR A 173 14.60 0.54 -14.45
CA THR A 173 15.73 -0.38 -14.25
C THR A 173 16.09 -0.57 -12.79
#